data_AF-A0A2W6RSF5-F1
#
_entry.id   AF-A0A2W6RSF5-F1
#
_cell.length_a   1.000
_cell.length_b   1.000
_cell.length_c   1.000
_cell.angle_alpha   90.00
_cell.angle_beta   90.00
_cell.angle_gamma   90.00
#
_symmetry.space_group_name_H-M   'P 1'
#
loop_
_entity.id
_entity.type
_entity.pdbx_description
1 polymer ?
#
loop_
_entity_poly.entity_id
_entity_poly.type
_entity_poly.pdbx_seq_one_letter_code
_entity_poly.pdbx_strand_id
1 'polypeptide(L)'
;YEDGAIDWQKPISCHLYPIRITEYSTFSALNYHEWNVCSDACTLGKELQVPVYKFLKTPLTRKYGEDFYTTLSEVAEEWKNEYGS
;
A
#
# COMPACT_ATOMS: atom_id res chain seq x y z
N TYR A 1 -3.34 -1.24 19.08
CA TYR A 1 -2.05 -1.91 18.87
C TYR A 1 -0.94 -0.87 18.75
N GLU A 2 -0.91 -0.03 17.71
CA GLU A 2 0.12 1.03 17.58
C GLU A 2 -0.02 2.17 18.60
N ASP A 3 -1.24 2.40 19.10
CA ASP A 3 -1.55 3.41 20.13
C ASP A 3 -2.01 2.77 21.45
N GLY A 4 -1.69 1.49 21.68
CA GLY A 4 -2.09 0.75 22.89
C GLY A 4 -3.59 0.43 23.03
N ALA A 5 -4.48 1.02 22.22
CA ALA A 5 -5.94 0.92 22.37
C ALA A 5 -6.56 -0.47 22.10
N ILE A 6 -5.78 -1.43 21.57
CA ILE A 6 -6.28 -2.78 21.22
C ILE A 6 -5.10 -3.76 21.18
N ASP A 7 -5.27 -4.94 21.79
CA ASP A 7 -4.24 -6.00 21.92
C ASP A 7 -3.98 -6.81 20.64
N TRP A 8 -4.77 -6.60 19.60
CA TRP A 8 -4.68 -7.40 18.37
C TRP A 8 -4.24 -6.53 17.18
N GLN A 9 -3.29 -7.07 16.39
CA GLN A 9 -2.90 -6.44 15.13
C GLN A 9 -4.01 -6.57 14.11
N LYS A 10 -4.36 -5.46 13.43
CA LYS A 10 -5.29 -5.46 12.29
C LYS A 10 -4.95 -6.58 11.31
N PRO A 11 -5.96 -7.23 10.70
CA PRO A 11 -5.70 -8.28 9.75
C PRO A 11 -5.03 -7.66 8.52
N ILE A 12 -4.15 -8.42 7.87
CA ILE A 12 -3.34 -7.95 6.73
C ILE A 12 -4.23 -7.33 5.64
N SER A 13 -5.41 -7.89 5.41
CA SER A 13 -6.40 -7.36 4.45
C SER A 13 -6.88 -5.93 4.77
N CYS A 14 -7.16 -5.62 6.04
CA CYS A 14 -7.54 -4.26 6.44
C CYS A 14 -6.35 -3.31 6.50
N HIS A 15 -5.16 -3.82 6.82
CA HIS A 15 -3.96 -3.00 6.90
C HIS A 15 -3.44 -2.60 5.50
N LEU A 16 -3.71 -3.41 4.48
CA LEU A 16 -3.35 -3.10 3.10
C LEU A 16 -4.30 -2.11 2.41
N TYR A 17 -5.43 -1.74 3.03
CA TYR A 17 -6.36 -0.79 2.42
C TYR A 17 -5.66 0.57 2.20
N PRO A 18 -5.73 1.17 0.99
CA PRO A 18 -6.71 0.94 -0.09
C PRO A 18 -6.35 -0.13 -1.13
N ILE A 19 -5.24 -0.85 -1.01
CA ILE A 19 -4.90 -1.95 -1.91
C ILE A 19 -5.67 -3.21 -1.54
N ARG A 20 -6.38 -3.79 -2.52
CA ARG A 20 -7.02 -5.11 -2.41
C ARG A 20 -6.26 -6.13 -3.22
N ILE A 21 -6.12 -7.33 -2.65
CA ILE A 21 -5.41 -8.43 -3.28
C ILE A 21 -6.42 -9.41 -3.83
N THR A 22 -6.29 -9.73 -5.10
CA THR A 22 -7.06 -10.79 -5.77
C THR A 22 -6.10 -11.92 -6.08
N GLU A 23 -6.29 -13.06 -5.43
CA GLU A 23 -5.46 -14.25 -5.62
C GLU A 23 -5.94 -15.01 -6.87
N TYR A 24 -5.09 -15.16 -7.87
CA TYR A 24 -5.30 -16.03 -9.02
C TYR A 24 -4.48 -17.31 -8.88
N SER A 25 -4.75 -18.32 -9.72
CA SER A 25 -4.05 -19.61 -9.68
C SER A 25 -2.54 -19.49 -9.91
N THR A 26 -2.09 -18.45 -10.60
CA THR A 26 -0.68 -18.28 -11.01
C THR A 26 -0.03 -17.00 -10.46
N PHE A 27 -0.79 -16.03 -9.96
CA PHE A 27 -0.25 -14.78 -9.41
C PHE A 27 -1.27 -14.09 -8.49
N SER A 28 -0.80 -13.13 -7.69
CA SER A 28 -1.68 -12.24 -6.92
C SER A 28 -1.73 -10.86 -7.58
N ALA A 29 -2.91 -10.36 -7.90
CA ALA A 29 -3.09 -9.00 -8.39
C ALA A 29 -3.31 -8.02 -7.23
N LEU A 30 -2.51 -6.96 -7.19
CA LEU A 30 -2.65 -5.86 -6.25
C LEU A 30 -3.41 -4.72 -6.95
N ASN A 31 -4.66 -4.50 -6.54
CA ASN A 31 -5.55 -3.50 -7.15
C ASN A 31 -5.82 -2.37 -6.16
N TYR A 32 -5.60 -1.12 -6.59
CA TYR A 32 -6.03 0.04 -5.83
C TYR A 32 -7.56 0.13 -5.86
N HIS A 33 -8.18 0.15 -4.69
CA HIS A 33 -9.62 0.22 -4.55
C HIS A 33 -10.07 1.64 -4.19
N GLU A 34 -10.50 2.39 -5.20
CA GLU A 34 -11.09 3.71 -5.04
C GLU A 34 -12.55 3.59 -4.57
N TRP A 35 -12.91 4.27 -3.47
CA TRP A 35 -14.30 4.35 -3.02
C TRP A 35 -14.65 5.80 -2.69
N ASN A 36 -15.81 6.25 -3.15
CA ASN A 36 -16.33 7.61 -2.97
C ASN A 36 -16.36 8.12 -1.51
N VAL A 37 -16.42 7.22 -0.52
CA VAL A 37 -16.37 7.61 0.90
C VAL A 37 -14.96 7.94 1.40
N CYS A 38 -13.92 7.72 0.60
CA CYS A 38 -12.53 8.01 0.98
C CYS A 38 -12.06 9.41 0.53
N SER A 39 -12.98 10.34 0.22
CA SER A 39 -12.68 11.73 -0.15
C SER A 39 -11.72 12.42 0.83
N ASP A 40 -11.90 12.16 2.13
CA ASP A 40 -11.09 12.78 3.19
C ASP A 40 -9.68 12.19 3.21
N ALA A 41 -9.57 10.87 3.02
CA ALA A 41 -8.29 10.18 2.90
C ALA A 41 -7.53 10.59 1.62
N CYS A 42 -8.25 10.83 0.51
CA CYS A 42 -7.67 11.35 -0.72
C CYS A 42 -7.19 12.80 -0.55
N THR A 43 -7.92 13.62 0.21
CA THR A 43 -7.51 14.99 0.52
C THR A 43 -6.21 15.01 1.31
N LEU A 44 -6.13 14.20 2.37
CA LEU A 44 -4.90 14.03 3.16
C LEU A 44 -3.75 13.44 2.33
N GLY A 45 -4.04 12.44 1.49
CA GLY A 45 -3.05 11.84 0.59
C GLY A 45 -2.51 12.84 -0.43
N LYS A 46 -3.36 13.74 -0.93
CA LYS A 46 -2.98 14.82 -1.86
C LYS A 46 -2.11 15.87 -1.19
N GLU A 47 -2.35 16.18 0.08
CA GLU A 47 -1.49 17.07 0.88
C GLU A 47 -0.13 16.43 1.20
N LEU A 48 -0.12 15.14 1.54
CA LEU A 48 1.11 14.42 1.86
C LEU A 48 1.98 14.16 0.62
N GLN A 49 1.39 14.13 -0.58
CA GLN A 49 2.06 13.76 -1.85
C GLN A 49 2.87 12.44 -1.75
N VAL A 50 2.46 11.53 -0.87
CA VAL A 50 3.13 10.25 -0.66
C VAL A 50 2.45 9.18 -1.52
N PRO A 51 3.20 8.45 -2.37
CA PRO A 51 2.67 7.31 -3.10
C PRO A 51 2.10 6.22 -2.18
N VAL A 52 1.01 5.57 -2.60
CA VAL A 52 0.30 4.55 -1.83
C VAL A 52 1.20 3.39 -1.40
N TYR A 53 2.14 2.96 -2.25
CA TYR A 53 3.06 1.88 -1.91
C TYR A 53 4.02 2.24 -0.76
N LYS A 54 4.42 3.52 -0.63
CA LYS A 54 5.25 3.99 0.49
C LYS A 54 4.44 4.06 1.78
N PHE A 55 3.18 4.49 1.71
CA PHE A 55 2.27 4.48 2.85
C PHE A 55 2.03 3.06 3.38
N LEU A 56 1.93 2.09 2.48
CA LEU A 56 1.71 0.68 2.80
C LEU A 56 3.00 -0.13 3.01
N LYS A 57 4.13 0.51 3.32
CA LYS A 57 5.41 -0.18 3.58
C LYS A 57 5.27 -1.29 4.62
N THR A 58 4.79 -0.95 5.82
CA THR A 58 4.62 -1.89 6.93
C THR A 58 3.77 -3.13 6.55
N PRO A 59 2.54 -2.97 6.01
CA PRO A 59 1.72 -4.12 5.64
C PRO A 59 2.26 -4.88 4.42
N LEU A 60 2.88 -4.23 3.44
CA LEU A 60 3.50 -4.89 2.29
C LEU A 60 4.70 -5.74 2.70
N THR A 61 5.61 -5.18 3.51
CA THR A 61 6.75 -5.91 4.07
C THR A 61 6.29 -7.08 4.93
N ARG A 62 5.21 -6.94 5.70
CA ARG A 62 4.65 -8.04 6.50
C ARG A 62 4.05 -9.16 5.65
N LYS A 63 3.42 -8.87 4.50
CA LYS A 63 2.80 -9.89 3.65
C LYS A 63 3.79 -10.55 2.68
N TYR A 64 4.67 -9.76 2.05
CA TYR A 64 5.53 -10.20 0.94
C TYR A 64 7.02 -10.24 1.29
N GLY A 65 7.42 -9.69 2.45
CA GLY A 65 8.81 -9.59 2.85
C GLY A 65 9.45 -8.25 2.47
N GLU A 66 10.63 -8.00 3.06
CA GLU A 66 11.38 -6.77 2.84
C GLU A 66 11.96 -6.69 1.43
N ASP A 67 12.47 -7.81 0.91
CA ASP A 67 13.03 -7.90 -0.46
C ASP A 67 12.02 -7.43 -1.51
N PHE A 68 10.76 -7.87 -1.40
CA PHE A 68 9.69 -7.43 -2.31
C PHE A 68 9.46 -5.92 -2.26
N TYR A 69 9.43 -5.33 -1.05
CA TYR A 69 9.23 -3.89 -0.90
C TYR A 69 10.42 -3.10 -1.47
N THR A 70 11.64 -3.58 -1.29
CA THR A 70 12.85 -2.97 -1.84
C THR A 70 12.80 -2.95 -3.36
N THR A 71 12.56 -4.11 -3.99
CA THR A 71 12.42 -4.19 -5.46
C THR A 71 11.28 -3.31 -5.98
N LEU A 72 10.13 -3.30 -5.31
CA LEU A 72 9.01 -2.43 -5.68
C LEU A 72 9.41 -0.94 -5.61
N SER A 73 10.20 -0.57 -4.60
CA SER A 73 10.65 0.81 -4.40
C SER A 73 11.64 1.24 -5.47
N GLU A 74 12.58 0.37 -5.83
CA GLU A 74 13.54 0.59 -6.92
C GLU A 74 12.82 0.77 -8.26
N VAL A 75 11.93 -0.16 -8.61
CA VAL A 75 11.13 -0.10 -9.85
C VAL A 75 10.26 1.16 -9.87
N ALA A 76 9.66 1.55 -8.75
CA ALA A 76 8.86 2.76 -8.67
C ALA A 76 9.69 4.04 -8.84
N GLU A 77 10.95 4.04 -8.38
CA GLU A 77 11.88 5.16 -8.57
C GLU A 77 12.35 5.25 -10.02
N GLU A 78 12.71 4.13 -10.65
CA GLU A 78 13.01 4.05 -12.07
C GLU A 78 11.81 4.50 -12.92
N TRP A 79 10.61 4.00 -12.63
CA TRP A 79 9.39 4.41 -13.32
C TRP A 79 9.12 5.91 -13.20
N LYS A 80 9.37 6.50 -12.02
CA LYS A 80 9.25 7.94 -11.82
C LYS A 80 10.29 8.72 -12.64
N ASN A 81 11.51 8.20 -12.77
CA ASN A 81 12.55 8.84 -13.58
C ASN A 81 12.24 8.76 -15.09
N GLU A 82 11.66 7.66 -15.56
CA GLU A 82 11.32 7.46 -16.97
C GLU A 82 10.02 8.16 -17.40
N TYR A 83 8.98 8.13 -16.56
CA TYR A 83 7.62 8.57 -16.92
C TYR A 83 7.09 9.76 -16.10
N GLY A 84 7.85 10.24 -15.11
CA GLY A 84 7.42 11.31 -14.20
C GLY A 84 7.58 12.75 -14.71
N SER A 85 7.68 12.96 -16.03
CA SER A 85 7.71 14.30 -16.66
C SER A 85 6.31 14.83 -16.98
#